data_AF-Q4KA49-F1
#
_entry.id   AF-Q4KA49-F1
#
_cell.length_a   1.000
_cell.length_b   1.000
_cell.length_c   1.000
_cell.angle_alpha   90.00
_cell.angle_beta   90.00
_cell.angle_gamma   90.00
#
_symmetry.space_group_name_H-M   'P 1'
#
loop_
_entity.id
_entity.type
_entity.pdbx_description
1 polymer ?
#
loop_
_entity_poly.entity_id
_entity_poly.type
_entity_poly.pdbx_seq_one_letter_code
_entity_poly.pdbx_strand_id
1 'polypeptide(L)'
;MSALRKAQLEYDNRMPPPVSDDDLAESEWLEANAERLLMGYRISWGYQPSERGEVTQADFARAVQDHLNQRQIDGEDQQDAFGQLVIGVMGFRSSGLLIDLAVYLLGKKSALKDIALELLKPHAEAAVAFEQEQARLEQECGF
;
A
#
# COMPACT_ATOMS: atom_id res chain seq x y z
N MET A 1 13.23 -47.64 11.44
CA MET A 1 12.44 -46.38 11.53
C MET A 1 11.16 -46.53 10.73
N SER A 2 10.00 -46.20 11.30
CA SER A 2 8.70 -46.27 10.61
C SER A 2 8.56 -45.15 9.58
N ALA A 3 7.78 -45.36 8.51
CA ALA A 3 7.51 -44.36 7.48
C ALA A 3 6.91 -43.06 8.05
N LEU A 4 6.05 -43.18 9.07
CA LEU A 4 5.46 -42.04 9.77
C LEU A 4 6.52 -41.22 10.50
N ARG A 5 7.50 -41.90 11.13
CA ARG A 5 8.63 -41.23 11.81
C ARG A 5 9.57 -40.53 10.83
N LYS A 6 9.70 -41.03 9.59
CA LYS A 6 10.47 -40.36 8.52
C LYS A 6 9.77 -39.11 8.00
N ALA A 7 8.47 -39.21 7.72
CA ALA A 7 7.67 -38.06 7.25
C ALA A 7 7.64 -36.93 8.30
N GLN A 8 7.54 -37.28 9.58
CA GLN A 8 7.63 -36.32 10.68
C GLN A 8 9.00 -35.60 10.66
N LEU A 9 10.08 -36.36 10.55
CA LEU A 9 11.45 -35.83 10.55
C LEU A 9 11.73 -34.95 9.33
N GLU A 10 11.18 -35.29 8.15
CA GLU A 10 11.27 -34.48 6.95
C GLU A 10 10.46 -33.18 7.05
N TYR A 11 9.27 -33.23 7.66
CA TYR A 11 8.44 -32.04 7.88
C TYR A 11 9.08 -31.11 8.91
N ASP A 12 9.57 -31.64 10.03
CA ASP A 12 10.21 -30.89 11.11
C ASP A 12 11.53 -30.23 10.65
N ASN A 13 12.25 -30.84 9.69
CA ASN A 13 13.48 -30.30 9.11
C ASN A 13 13.25 -29.42 7.87
N ARG A 14 11.99 -29.19 7.48
CA ARG A 14 11.70 -28.37 6.31
C ARG A 14 11.95 -26.91 6.68
N MET A 15 13.06 -26.36 6.20
CA MET A 15 13.31 -24.93 6.32
C MET A 15 12.21 -24.16 5.56
N PRO A 16 11.81 -22.98 6.06
CA PRO A 16 10.99 -22.06 5.28
C PRO A 16 11.62 -21.86 3.90
N PRO A 17 10.81 -21.69 2.83
CA PRO A 17 11.36 -21.29 1.56
C PRO A 17 12.22 -20.03 1.77
N PRO A 18 13.40 -19.94 1.15
CA PRO A 18 14.23 -18.74 1.25
C PRO A 18 13.40 -17.57 0.71
N VAL A 19 13.21 -16.54 1.54
CA VAL A 19 12.72 -15.25 1.09
C VAL A 19 13.93 -14.55 0.45
N SER A 20 13.80 -14.05 -0.78
CA SER A 20 14.88 -13.27 -1.38
C SER A 20 15.05 -11.98 -0.58
N ASP A 21 16.30 -11.54 -0.37
CA ASP A 21 16.56 -10.24 0.28
C ASP A 21 15.92 -9.09 -0.51
N ASP A 22 15.82 -9.23 -1.84
CA ASP A 22 15.16 -8.28 -2.74
C ASP A 22 13.64 -8.19 -2.47
N ASP A 23 12.98 -9.34 -2.27
CA ASP A 23 11.54 -9.40 -1.95
C ASP A 23 11.25 -8.72 -0.60
N LEU A 24 12.17 -8.87 0.36
CA LEU A 24 12.05 -8.24 1.67
C LEU A 24 12.20 -6.71 1.54
N ALA A 25 13.21 -6.23 0.83
CA ALA A 25 13.45 -4.81 0.59
C ALA A 25 12.26 -4.12 -0.11
N GLU A 26 11.66 -4.77 -1.11
CA GLU A 26 10.44 -4.27 -1.75
C GLU A 26 9.26 -4.19 -0.79
N SER A 27 9.06 -5.22 0.05
CA SER A 27 7.96 -5.23 1.01
C SER A 27 8.11 -4.10 2.06
N GLU A 28 9.32 -3.90 2.57
CA GLU A 28 9.61 -2.86 3.56
C GLU A 28 9.45 -1.47 2.95
N TRP A 29 9.92 -1.29 1.71
CA TRP A 29 9.73 -0.06 0.96
C TRP A 29 8.25 0.26 0.74
N LEU A 30 7.45 -0.73 0.37
CA LEU A 30 6.01 -0.57 0.16
C LEU A 30 5.29 -0.21 1.45
N GLU A 31 5.57 -0.90 2.55
CA GLU A 31 4.94 -0.61 3.85
C GLU A 31 5.26 0.81 4.32
N ALA A 32 6.55 1.18 4.31
CA ALA A 32 7.00 2.50 4.74
C ALA A 32 6.39 3.62 3.88
N ASN A 33 6.41 3.47 2.56
CA ASN A 33 5.93 4.52 1.66
C ASN A 33 4.40 4.59 1.57
N ALA A 34 3.68 3.48 1.77
CA ALA A 34 2.23 3.50 1.91
C ALA A 34 1.83 4.32 3.16
N GLU A 35 2.50 4.13 4.29
CA GLU A 35 2.24 4.91 5.50
C GLU A 35 2.53 6.40 5.30
N ARG A 36 3.64 6.74 4.63
CA ARG A 36 3.94 8.14 4.28
C ARG A 36 2.88 8.74 3.36
N LEU A 37 2.36 7.98 2.40
CA LEU A 37 1.28 8.45 1.53
C LEU A 37 0.00 8.70 2.32
N LEU A 38 -0.35 7.84 3.28
CA LEU A 38 -1.49 8.04 4.19
C LEU A 38 -1.32 9.29 5.08
N MET A 39 -0.09 9.64 5.43
CA MET A 39 0.23 10.87 6.19
C MET A 39 0.21 12.15 5.34
N GLY A 40 -0.03 12.06 4.03
CA GLY A 40 -0.09 13.21 3.13
C GLY A 40 1.21 13.55 2.41
N TYR A 41 2.26 12.74 2.54
CA TYR A 41 3.50 12.96 1.81
C TYR A 41 3.39 12.51 0.35
N ARG A 42 4.21 13.10 -0.52
CA ARG A 42 4.47 12.54 -1.85
C ARG A 42 5.63 11.54 -1.76
N ILE A 43 5.61 10.52 -2.60
CA ILE A 43 6.69 9.54 -2.71
C ILE A 43 7.43 9.80 -4.02
N SER A 44 8.75 9.92 -3.99
CA SER A 44 9.54 10.16 -5.20
C SER A 44 10.87 9.43 -5.12
N TRP A 45 11.29 8.87 -6.25
CA TRP A 45 12.56 8.17 -6.42
C TRP A 45 13.23 8.65 -7.72
N GLY A 46 14.50 8.33 -7.90
CA GLY A 46 15.28 8.72 -9.07
C GLY A 46 15.78 10.17 -9.01
N TYR A 47 17.04 10.37 -9.37
CA TYR A 47 17.64 11.70 -9.54
C TYR A 47 17.63 12.15 -11.00
N GLN A 48 17.92 11.22 -11.92
CA GLN A 48 17.95 11.51 -13.35
C GLN A 48 16.54 11.58 -13.94
N PRO A 49 16.27 12.46 -14.92
CA PRO A 49 14.94 12.61 -15.51
C PRO A 49 14.35 11.32 -16.12
N SER A 50 15.20 10.40 -16.59
CA SER A 50 14.80 9.12 -17.20
C SER A 50 14.37 8.06 -16.18
N GLU A 51 14.79 8.19 -14.92
CA GLU A 51 14.55 7.21 -13.85
C GLU A 51 13.67 7.79 -12.74
N ARG A 52 13.36 9.09 -12.84
CA ARG A 52 12.57 9.79 -11.84
C ARG A 52 11.11 9.35 -11.93
N GLY A 53 10.61 8.82 -10.83
CA GLY A 53 9.19 8.57 -10.63
C GLY A 53 8.67 9.28 -9.39
N GLU A 54 7.39 9.59 -9.41
CA GLU A 54 6.70 10.13 -8.25
C GLU A 54 5.26 9.63 -8.19
N VAL A 55 4.78 9.41 -6.97
CA VAL A 55 3.37 9.21 -6.64
C VAL A 55 2.94 10.38 -5.76
N THR A 56 1.97 11.14 -6.25
CA THR A 56 1.46 12.34 -5.59
C THR A 56 0.19 12.06 -4.80
N GLN A 57 -0.19 13.01 -3.94
CA GLN A 57 -1.50 12.98 -3.27
C GLN A 57 -2.67 13.06 -4.25
N ALA A 58 -2.48 13.65 -5.43
CA ALA A 58 -3.52 13.68 -6.46
C ALA A 58 -3.72 12.29 -7.08
N ASP A 59 -2.65 11.51 -7.26
CA ASP A 59 -2.72 10.14 -7.75
C ASP A 59 -3.40 9.24 -6.71
N PHE A 60 -3.05 9.42 -5.42
CA PHE A 60 -3.71 8.71 -4.34
C PHE A 60 -5.20 9.05 -4.23
N ALA A 61 -5.56 10.32 -4.27
CA ALA A 61 -6.96 10.75 -4.26
C ALA A 61 -7.74 10.17 -5.45
N ARG A 62 -7.12 10.11 -6.64
CA ARG A 62 -7.72 9.46 -7.81
C ARG A 62 -7.93 7.97 -7.59
N ALA A 63 -6.93 7.25 -7.09
CA ALA A 63 -7.05 5.82 -6.81
C ALA A 63 -8.15 5.53 -5.77
N VAL A 64 -8.27 6.36 -4.73
CA VAL A 64 -9.37 6.28 -3.76
C VAL A 64 -10.71 6.54 -4.46
N GLN A 65 -10.81 7.57 -5.28
CA GLN A 65 -12.04 7.87 -6.02
C GLN A 65 -12.45 6.73 -6.95
N ASP A 66 -11.51 6.14 -7.67
CA ASP A 66 -11.76 5.01 -8.57
C ASP A 66 -12.26 3.78 -7.79
N HIS A 67 -11.67 3.48 -6.63
CA HIS A 67 -12.16 2.43 -5.72
C HIS A 67 -13.61 2.69 -5.27
N LEU A 68 -13.93 3.91 -4.83
CA LEU A 68 -15.28 4.27 -4.41
C LEU A 68 -16.30 4.16 -5.57
N ASN A 69 -15.93 4.63 -6.75
CA ASN A 69 -16.78 4.54 -7.94
C ASN A 69 -17.04 3.08 -8.33
N GLN A 70 -15.99 2.25 -8.30
CA GLN A 70 -16.10 0.84 -8.67
C GLN A 70 -17.07 0.10 -7.75
N ARG A 71 -17.00 0.34 -6.44
CA ARG A 71 -17.96 -0.24 -5.47
C ARG A 71 -19.41 0.17 -5.74
N GLN A 72 -19.64 1.40 -6.17
CA GLN A 72 -20.98 1.85 -6.56
C GLN A 72 -21.46 1.18 -7.85
N ILE A 73 -20.57 1.06 -8.85
CA ILE A 73 -20.86 0.36 -10.12
C ILE A 73 -21.21 -1.11 -9.85
N ASP A 74 -20.48 -1.75 -8.94
CA ASP A 74 -20.66 -3.15 -8.57
C ASP A 74 -21.87 -3.38 -7.64
N GLY A 75 -22.55 -2.31 -7.21
CA GLY A 75 -23.74 -2.38 -6.36
C GLY A 75 -23.44 -2.80 -4.92
N GLU A 76 -22.19 -2.63 -4.46
CA GLU A 76 -21.80 -2.95 -3.08
C GLU A 76 -22.32 -1.92 -2.07
N ASP A 77 -22.64 -0.72 -2.54
CA ASP A 77 -23.21 0.36 -1.74
C ASP A 77 -24.74 0.27 -1.74
N GLN A 78 -25.28 -0.37 -0.70
CA GLN A 78 -26.71 -0.65 -0.52
C GLN A 78 -27.50 0.51 0.12
N GLN A 79 -26.83 1.58 0.51
CA GLN A 79 -27.43 2.78 1.09
C GLN A 79 -26.86 4.03 0.44
N ASP A 80 -27.57 5.14 0.53
CA ASP A 80 -27.14 6.45 0.00
C ASP A 80 -26.00 7.09 0.83
N ALA A 81 -24.99 6.31 1.25
CA ALA A 81 -23.92 6.75 2.15
C ALA A 81 -23.13 7.94 1.60
N PHE A 82 -22.89 7.98 0.29
CA PHE A 82 -22.20 9.11 -0.35
C PHE A 82 -23.02 10.40 -0.22
N GLY A 83 -24.33 10.35 -0.50
CA GLY A 83 -25.24 11.48 -0.30
C GLY A 83 -25.34 11.90 1.17
N GLN A 84 -25.46 10.93 2.08
CA GLN A 84 -25.48 11.18 3.52
C GLN A 84 -24.18 11.81 4.03
N LEU A 85 -23.02 11.43 3.49
CA LEU A 85 -21.73 12.00 3.85
C LEU A 85 -21.67 13.48 3.44
N VAL A 86 -22.05 13.80 2.20
CA VAL A 86 -22.08 15.19 1.70
C VAL A 86 -23.03 16.06 2.54
N ILE A 87 -24.26 15.57 2.79
CA ILE A 87 -25.23 16.25 3.66
C ILE A 87 -24.67 16.42 5.08
N GLY A 88 -24.02 15.38 5.61
CA GLY A 88 -23.47 15.35 6.96
C GLY A 88 -22.35 16.39 7.16
N VAL A 89 -21.41 16.47 6.22
CA VAL A 89 -20.32 17.45 6.25
C VAL A 89 -20.86 18.87 6.17
N MET A 90 -21.76 19.15 5.22
CA MET A 90 -22.36 20.48 5.04
C MET A 90 -23.28 20.88 6.21
N GLY A 91 -23.90 19.89 6.86
CA GLY A 91 -24.74 20.08 8.04
C GLY A 91 -23.99 20.07 9.36
N PHE A 92 -22.64 20.09 9.35
CA PHE A 92 -21.79 20.06 10.55
C PHE A 92 -22.14 18.94 11.54
N ARG A 93 -22.45 17.74 11.03
CA ARG A 93 -22.71 16.56 11.86
C ARG A 93 -21.45 16.11 12.61
N SER A 94 -21.63 15.25 13.61
CA SER A 94 -20.53 14.74 14.42
C SER A 94 -19.51 13.97 13.56
N SER A 95 -18.23 14.15 13.88
CA SER A 95 -17.13 13.47 13.18
C SER A 95 -17.27 11.94 13.19
N GLY A 96 -17.78 11.36 14.29
CA GLY A 96 -18.01 9.91 14.38
C GLY A 96 -18.93 9.37 13.28
N LEU A 97 -20.07 10.04 13.05
CA LEU A 97 -20.99 9.65 11.98
C LEU A 97 -20.35 9.76 10.59
N LEU A 98 -19.58 10.82 10.36
CA LEU A 98 -18.88 11.04 9.08
C LEU A 98 -17.82 9.96 8.82
N ILE A 99 -17.09 9.56 9.87
CA ILE A 99 -16.11 8.48 9.81
C ILE A 99 -16.80 7.16 9.49
N ASP A 100 -17.93 6.85 10.13
CA ASP A 100 -18.67 5.61 9.87
C ASP A 100 -19.16 5.53 8.42
N LEU A 101 -19.65 6.64 7.87
CA LEU A 101 -20.04 6.74 6.45
C LEU A 101 -18.83 6.57 5.51
N ALA A 102 -17.70 7.20 5.83
CA ALA A 102 -16.47 7.06 5.04
C ALA A 102 -15.94 5.61 5.07
N VAL A 103 -15.94 4.95 6.23
CA VAL A 103 -15.55 3.54 6.38
C VAL A 103 -16.50 2.63 5.60
N TYR A 104 -17.80 2.91 5.63
CA TYR A 104 -18.78 2.18 4.82
C TYR A 104 -18.49 2.30 3.32
N LEU A 105 -18.23 3.52 2.82
CA LEU A 105 -17.91 3.79 1.41
C LEU A 105 -16.58 3.16 0.98
N LEU A 106 -15.63 3.01 1.91
CA LEU A 106 -14.38 2.30 1.66
C LEU A 106 -14.53 0.76 1.68
N GLY A 107 -15.62 0.24 2.28
CA GLY A 107 -15.89 -1.18 2.46
C GLY A 107 -15.15 -1.81 3.65
N LYS A 108 -13.97 -1.30 4.00
CA LYS A 108 -13.19 -1.71 5.17
C LYS A 108 -12.26 -0.59 5.65
N LYS A 109 -11.89 -0.62 6.93
CA LYS A 109 -10.99 0.38 7.53
C LYS A 109 -9.58 0.39 6.93
N SER A 110 -9.08 -0.76 6.48
CA SER A 110 -7.75 -0.88 5.89
C SER A 110 -7.68 -0.44 4.42
N ALA A 111 -8.81 -0.16 3.77
CA ALA A 111 -8.87 0.02 2.32
C ALA A 111 -7.93 1.13 1.83
N LEU A 112 -7.76 2.22 2.59
CA LEU A 112 -6.81 3.27 2.23
C LEU A 112 -5.35 2.77 2.16
N LYS A 113 -4.94 1.92 3.10
CA LYS A 113 -3.60 1.30 3.08
C LYS A 113 -3.48 0.33 1.90
N ASP A 114 -4.52 -0.46 1.66
CA ASP A 114 -4.55 -1.43 0.56
C ASP A 114 -4.43 -0.71 -0.81
N ILE A 115 -5.18 0.39 -1.00
CA ILE A 115 -5.11 1.24 -2.20
C ILE A 115 -3.73 1.89 -2.34
N ALA A 116 -3.14 2.37 -1.25
CA ALA A 116 -1.79 2.94 -1.28
C ALA A 116 -0.73 1.90 -1.68
N LEU A 117 -0.83 0.68 -1.14
CA LEU A 117 0.04 -0.44 -1.52
C LEU A 117 -0.13 -0.80 -3.00
N GLU A 118 -1.37 -0.93 -3.48
CA GLU A 118 -1.65 -1.22 -4.89
C GLU A 118 -1.13 -0.14 -5.83
N LEU A 119 -1.25 1.13 -5.45
CA LEU A 119 -0.74 2.26 -6.21
C LEU A 119 0.80 2.29 -6.28
N LEU A 120 1.48 1.90 -5.20
CA LEU A 120 2.94 1.91 -5.12
C LEU A 120 3.60 0.64 -5.68
N LYS A 121 2.89 -0.49 -5.68
CA LYS A 121 3.41 -1.81 -6.08
C LYS A 121 4.12 -1.83 -7.44
N PRO A 122 3.60 -1.21 -8.52
CA PRO A 122 4.28 -1.20 -9.81
C PRO A 122 5.62 -0.44 -9.82
N HIS A 123 5.92 0.31 -8.76
CA HIS A 123 7.08 1.18 -8.66
C HIS A 123 8.13 0.68 -7.67
N ALA A 124 7.81 -0.32 -6.84
CA ALA A 124 8.66 -0.78 -5.75
C ALA A 124 10.03 -1.26 -6.25
N GLU A 125 10.06 -2.17 -7.22
CA GLU A 125 11.29 -2.72 -7.80
C GLU A 125 12.24 -1.60 -8.28
N ALA A 126 11.72 -0.67 -9.09
CA ALA A 126 12.52 0.43 -9.63
C ALA A 126 12.99 1.41 -8.54
N ALA A 127 12.16 1.70 -7.55
CA ALA A 127 12.49 2.61 -6.46
C ALA A 127 13.54 2.00 -5.52
N VAL A 128 13.41 0.72 -5.16
CA VAL A 128 14.37 0.00 -4.32
C VAL A 128 15.71 -0.14 -5.02
N ALA A 129 15.72 -0.53 -6.30
CA ALA A 129 16.96 -0.61 -7.07
C ALA A 129 17.70 0.74 -7.10
N PHE A 130 16.96 1.85 -7.21
CA PHE A 130 17.54 3.19 -7.16
C PHE A 130 18.11 3.52 -5.77
N GLU A 131 17.38 3.25 -4.69
CA GLU A 131 17.84 3.51 -3.33
C GLU A 131 19.09 2.68 -2.97
N GLN A 132 19.15 1.42 -3.40
CA GLN A 132 20.31 0.56 -3.23
C GLN A 132 21.54 1.07 -3.99
N GLU A 133 21.37 1.50 -5.25
CA GLU A 133 22.45 2.08 -6.04
C GLU A 133 22.97 3.38 -5.40
N GLN A 134 22.08 4.25 -4.93
CA GLN A 134 22.47 5.46 -4.22
C GLN A 134 23.25 5.14 -2.94
N ALA A 135 22.77 4.21 -2.13
CA ALA A 135 23.45 3.78 -0.92
C ALA A 135 24.85 3.21 -1.21
N ARG A 136 25.02 2.46 -2.30
CA ARG A 136 26.33 1.97 -2.75
C ARG A 136 27.25 3.12 -3.14
N LEU A 137 26.77 4.07 -3.95
CA LEU A 137 27.54 5.22 -4.40
C LEU A 137 27.98 6.11 -3.23
N GLU A 138 27.10 6.33 -2.24
CA GLU A 138 27.41 7.07 -1.01
C GLU A 138 28.54 6.38 -0.22
N GLN A 139 28.48 5.05 -0.06
CA GLN A 139 29.52 4.27 0.61
C GLN A 139 30.86 4.31 -0.12
N GLU A 140 30.85 4.27 -1.45
CA GLU A 140 32.06 4.32 -2.28
C GLU A 140 32.69 5.72 -2.30
N CYS A 141 31.86 6.77 -2.27
CA CYS A 141 32.31 8.16 -2.36
C CYS A 141 32.63 8.79 -0.98
N GLY A 142 32.29 8.13 0.13
CA GLY A 142 32.75 8.48 1.48
C GLY A 142 32.22 9.81 2.03
N PHE A 143 31.00 10.19 1.68
CA PHE A 143 30.31 11.35 2.27
C PHE A 143 29.57 10.99 3.57
#